data_AF-A0A419A4G8-F1
#
_entry.id   AF-A0A419A4G8-F1
#
_cell.length_a   1.000
_cell.length_b   1.000
_cell.length_c   1.000
_cell.angle_alpha   90.00
_cell.angle_beta   90.00
_cell.angle_gamma   90.00
#
_symmetry.space_group_name_H-M   'P 1'
#
loop_
_entity.id
_entity.type
_entity.pdbx_description
1 polymer ?
#
loop_
_entity_poly.entity_id
_entity_poly.type
_entity_poly.pdbx_seq_one_letter_code
_entity_poly.pdbx_strand_id
1 'polypeptide(L)'
;MTAGAKTEDRDITAVPADEIADLLGVGVRRVRQMAEEGRLRRRGRGLFDVTHALCVSRAVIVLNQRVSRNCSADTLAAVGWLAGFIFKKPIPITAGDLDCWRDACARWNLTPDQAIGLLFAAAALLGDRAPKFDLAPEGR
;
A
#
# COMPACT_ATOMS: atom_id res chain seq x y z
N MET A 1 36.66 -15.81 20.42
CA MET A 1 35.56 -14.84 20.64
C MET A 1 35.18 -14.25 19.29
N THR A 2 34.24 -14.89 18.59
CA THR A 2 33.77 -14.44 17.27
C THR A 2 32.70 -13.38 17.47
N ALA A 3 32.95 -12.19 16.93
CA ALA A 3 32.00 -11.10 16.88
C ALA A 3 30.74 -11.59 16.12
N GLY A 4 29.61 -11.66 16.82
CA GLY A 4 28.31 -11.86 16.20
C GLY A 4 28.04 -10.67 15.29
N ALA A 5 27.98 -10.92 13.98
CA ALA A 5 27.50 -9.93 13.02
C ALA A 5 26.08 -9.56 13.43
N LYS A 6 25.89 -8.32 13.90
CA LYS A 6 24.56 -7.71 13.98
C LYS A 6 24.07 -7.62 12.54
N THR A 7 23.18 -8.52 12.13
CA THR A 7 22.40 -8.32 10.91
C THR A 7 21.62 -7.04 11.13
N GLU A 8 22.05 -5.95 10.51
CA GLU A 8 21.27 -4.71 10.51
C GLU A 8 19.89 -5.05 9.98
N ASP A 9 18.88 -4.73 10.78
CA ASP A 9 17.47 -4.94 10.48
C ASP A 9 17.11 -3.99 9.33
N ARG A 10 17.40 -4.41 8.10
CA ARG A 10 17.11 -3.63 6.89
C ARG A 10 15.59 -3.47 6.80
N ASP A 11 15.11 -2.24 6.79
CA ASP A 11 13.70 -1.94 6.52
C ASP A 11 13.38 -2.37 5.08
N ILE A 12 12.86 -3.60 4.94
CA ILE A 12 12.48 -4.20 3.65
C ILE A 12 11.38 -3.42 2.94
N THR A 13 10.72 -2.49 3.64
CA THR A 13 9.66 -1.66 3.05
C THR A 13 10.18 -0.37 2.44
N ALA A 14 11.46 -0.03 2.63
CA ALA A 14 12.09 1.18 2.15
C ALA A 14 13.24 0.86 1.18
N VAL A 15 13.05 1.13 -0.11
CA VAL A 15 14.03 0.82 -1.15
C VAL A 15 14.39 2.05 -2.00
N PRO A 16 15.55 2.06 -2.67
CA PRO A 16 15.95 3.19 -3.51
C PRO A 16 15.13 3.29 -4.81
N ALA A 17 15.31 4.40 -5.53
CA ALA A 17 14.48 4.74 -6.69
C ALA A 17 14.62 3.79 -7.90
N ASP A 18 15.77 3.17 -8.06
CA ASP A 18 16.06 2.16 -9.10
C ASP A 18 15.31 0.86 -8.83
N GLU A 19 15.29 0.38 -7.59
CA GLU A 19 14.50 -0.81 -7.23
C GLU A 19 12.99 -0.58 -7.43
N ILE A 20 12.46 0.60 -7.07
CA ILE A 20 11.06 0.94 -7.39
C ILE A 20 10.83 1.04 -8.90
N ALA A 21 11.78 1.61 -9.64
CA ALA A 21 11.68 1.79 -11.09
C ALA A 21 11.55 0.44 -11.79
N ASP A 22 12.41 -0.51 -11.43
CA ASP A 22 12.39 -1.88 -11.94
C ASP A 22 11.08 -2.59 -11.57
N LEU A 23 10.65 -2.47 -10.31
CA LEU A 23 9.42 -3.09 -9.83
C LEU A 23 8.16 -2.58 -10.54
N LEU A 24 8.13 -1.29 -10.87
CA LEU A 24 6.99 -0.66 -11.52
C LEU A 24 7.09 -0.64 -13.05
N GLY A 25 8.23 -1.04 -13.63
CA GLY A 25 8.48 -0.96 -15.08
C GLY A 25 8.51 0.48 -15.61
N VAL A 26 9.02 1.43 -14.82
CA VAL A 26 9.15 2.85 -15.19
C VAL A 26 10.59 3.32 -14.99
N GLY A 27 10.97 4.49 -15.53
CA GLY A 27 12.31 5.04 -15.28
C GLY A 27 12.46 5.67 -13.88
N VAL A 28 13.68 5.69 -13.33
CA VAL A 28 14.05 6.35 -12.06
C VAL A 28 13.56 7.81 -11.97
N ARG A 29 13.66 8.55 -13.09
CA ARG A 29 13.15 9.92 -13.17
C ARG A 29 11.65 9.99 -12.87
N ARG A 30 10.87 9.04 -13.38
CA ARG A 30 9.42 8.98 -13.14
C ARG A 30 9.11 8.66 -11.68
N VAL A 31 9.89 7.78 -11.03
CA VAL A 31 9.74 7.49 -9.59
C VAL A 31 9.91 8.75 -8.75
N ARG A 32 10.95 9.54 -9.01
CA ARG A 32 11.19 10.82 -8.31
C ARG A 32 10.06 11.81 -8.54
N GLN A 33 9.61 11.93 -9.79
CA GLN A 33 8.48 12.79 -10.16
C GLN A 33 7.19 12.35 -9.45
N MET A 34 6.89 11.06 -9.40
CA MET A 34 5.72 10.53 -8.68
C MET A 34 5.77 10.92 -7.20
N ALA A 35 6.94 10.88 -6.57
CA ALA A 35 7.08 11.31 -5.19
C ALA A 35 6.95 12.83 -4.99
N GLU A 36 7.39 13.63 -5.95
CA GLU A 36 7.17 15.09 -5.96
C GLU A 36 5.69 15.44 -6.17
N GLU A 37 4.98 14.69 -7.00
CA GLU A 37 3.54 14.78 -7.23
C GLU A 37 2.71 14.27 -6.02
N GLY A 38 3.36 13.77 -4.96
CA GLY A 38 2.68 13.14 -3.81
C GLY A 38 2.02 11.80 -4.13
N ARG A 39 2.35 11.18 -5.26
CA ARG A 39 1.82 9.90 -5.75
C ARG A 39 2.57 8.67 -5.25
N LEU A 40 3.69 8.88 -4.57
CA LEU A 40 4.53 7.85 -3.98
C LEU A 40 5.12 8.36 -2.65
N ARG A 41 5.03 7.54 -1.60
CA ARG A 41 5.55 7.90 -0.27
C ARG A 41 7.08 7.75 -0.20
N ARG A 42 7.74 8.76 0.38
CA ARG A 42 9.18 8.75 0.68
C ARG A 42 9.43 8.17 2.08
N ARG A 43 10.55 7.46 2.25
CA ARG A 43 11.01 6.86 3.53
C ARG A 43 12.39 7.39 3.90
N GLY A 44 12.49 8.72 4.00
CA GLY A 44 13.77 9.40 4.26
C GLY A 44 14.54 9.74 2.99
N ARG A 45 15.86 9.85 3.10
CA ARG A 45 16.71 10.37 2.02
C ARG A 45 16.93 9.33 0.92
N GLY A 46 16.27 9.54 -0.22
CA GLY A 46 16.48 8.72 -1.43
C GLY A 46 15.79 7.36 -1.42
N LEU A 47 15.01 7.07 -0.37
CA LEU A 47 14.26 5.82 -0.21
C LEU A 47 12.76 6.07 -0.36
N PHE A 48 12.06 5.06 -0.82
CA PHE A 48 10.64 5.09 -1.15
C PHE A 48 9.95 3.87 -0.56
N ASP A 49 8.68 4.02 -0.21
CA ASP A 49 7.89 2.94 0.37
C ASP A 49 7.41 1.98 -0.72
N VAL A 50 7.94 0.74 -0.70
CA VAL A 50 7.63 -0.28 -1.71
C VAL A 50 6.19 -0.77 -1.60
N THR A 51 5.65 -0.87 -0.38
CA THR A 51 4.28 -1.32 -0.15
C THR A 51 3.30 -0.31 -0.74
N HIS A 52 3.51 0.98 -0.49
CA HIS A 52 2.71 2.05 -1.08
C HIS A 52 2.75 2.02 -2.61
N ALA A 53 3.96 1.88 -3.19
CA ALA A 53 4.16 1.81 -4.64
C ALA A 53 3.36 0.68 -5.29
N LEU A 54 3.46 -0.54 -4.73
CA LEU A 54 2.78 -1.72 -5.24
C LEU A 54 1.26 -1.60 -5.14
N CYS A 55 0.77 -1.09 -4.01
CA CYS A 55 -0.65 -0.84 -3.80
C CYS A 55 -1.19 0.18 -4.81
N VAL A 56 -0.53 1.33 -4.99
CA VAL A 56 -0.96 2.33 -5.98
C VAL A 56 -0.95 1.76 -7.40
N SER A 57 0.11 1.03 -7.77
CA SER A 57 0.21 0.40 -9.10
C SER A 57 -0.94 -0.57 -9.35
N ARG A 58 -1.24 -1.45 -8.39
CA ARG A 58 -2.35 -2.41 -8.49
C ARG A 58 -3.70 -1.72 -8.62
N ALA A 59 -3.91 -0.61 -7.92
CA ALA A 59 -5.16 0.14 -7.99
C ALA A 59 -5.44 0.70 -9.39
N VAL A 60 -4.39 1.16 -10.10
CA VAL A 60 -4.51 1.65 -11.48
C VAL A 60 -4.89 0.53 -12.46
N ILE A 61 -4.62 -0.73 -12.14
CA ILE A 61 -5.06 -1.88 -12.93
C ILE A 61 -6.54 -2.19 -12.65
N VAL A 62 -6.96 -2.10 -11.39
CA VAL A 62 -8.30 -2.47 -10.92
C VAL A 62 -9.35 -1.41 -11.27
N LEU A 63 -8.95 -0.14 -11.23
CA LEU A 63 -9.74 1.00 -11.62
C LEU A 63 -9.42 1.36 -13.07
N ASN A 64 -10.39 1.87 -13.81
CA ASN A 64 -10.09 2.46 -15.11
C ASN A 64 -9.26 3.75 -14.94
N GLN A 65 -8.53 4.15 -16.00
CA GLN A 65 -7.66 5.33 -15.96
C GLN A 65 -8.39 6.60 -15.53
N ARG A 66 -9.67 6.79 -15.93
CA ARG A 66 -10.44 7.99 -15.63
C ARG A 66 -10.68 8.13 -14.12
N VAL A 67 -11.11 7.06 -13.46
CA VAL A 67 -11.36 7.07 -12.01
C VAL A 67 -10.04 7.27 -11.26
N SER A 68 -8.99 6.55 -11.63
CA SER A 68 -7.72 6.58 -10.90
C SER A 68 -7.05 7.97 -10.87
N ARG A 69 -7.25 8.81 -11.91
CA ARG A 69 -6.66 10.17 -11.99
C ARG A 69 -7.27 11.16 -10.99
N ASN A 70 -8.47 10.88 -10.49
CA ASN A 70 -9.18 11.78 -9.58
C ASN A 70 -9.04 11.38 -8.11
N CYS A 71 -8.28 10.32 -7.82
CA CYS A 71 -8.08 9.81 -6.46
C CYS A 71 -6.72 10.23 -5.92
N SER A 72 -6.66 10.47 -4.61
CA SER A 72 -5.37 10.64 -3.92
C SER A 72 -4.55 9.35 -3.98
N ALA A 73 -3.24 9.47 -3.80
CA ALA A 73 -2.34 8.33 -3.77
C ALA A 73 -2.69 7.33 -2.67
N ASP A 74 -3.10 7.80 -1.49
CA ASP A 74 -3.43 6.91 -0.37
C ASP A 74 -4.77 6.21 -0.59
N THR A 75 -5.74 6.87 -1.23
CA THR A 75 -6.99 6.21 -1.65
C THR A 75 -6.69 5.13 -2.68
N LEU A 76 -5.82 5.41 -3.65
CA LEU A 76 -5.36 4.39 -4.59
C LEU A 76 -4.63 3.25 -3.86
N ALA A 77 -3.74 3.56 -2.90
CA ALA A 77 -3.08 2.52 -2.13
C ALA A 77 -4.09 1.61 -1.40
N ALA A 78 -5.12 2.18 -0.77
CA ALA A 78 -6.19 1.42 -0.13
C ALA A 78 -6.97 0.55 -1.14
N VAL A 79 -7.30 1.07 -2.32
CA VAL A 79 -7.93 0.28 -3.39
C VAL A 79 -7.06 -0.90 -3.82
N GLY A 80 -5.76 -0.68 -4.02
CA GLY A 80 -4.84 -1.73 -4.40
C GLY A 80 -4.64 -2.77 -3.30
N TRP A 81 -4.65 -2.35 -2.04
CA TRP A 81 -4.61 -3.25 -0.90
C TRP A 81 -5.86 -4.14 -0.87
N LEU A 82 -7.07 -3.55 -0.92
CA LEU A 82 -8.33 -4.30 -0.99
C LEU A 82 -8.36 -5.24 -2.20
N ALA A 83 -7.82 -4.81 -3.34
CA ALA A 83 -7.77 -5.65 -4.53
C ALA A 83 -6.96 -6.94 -4.36
N GLY A 84 -6.01 -6.98 -3.42
CA GLY A 84 -5.27 -8.20 -3.07
C GLY A 84 -6.18 -9.35 -2.60
N PHE A 85 -7.32 -9.02 -1.99
CA PHE A 85 -8.29 -9.99 -1.45
C PHE A 85 -9.35 -10.41 -2.47
N ILE A 86 -9.39 -9.76 -3.64
CA ILE A 86 -10.42 -9.99 -4.67
C ILE A 86 -9.93 -11.03 -5.70
N PHE A 87 -8.62 -11.13 -5.94
CA PHE A 87 -8.09 -11.92 -7.06
C PHE A 87 -7.94 -13.42 -6.74
N LYS A 88 -8.29 -14.26 -7.73
CA LYS A 88 -8.22 -15.75 -7.79
C LYS A 88 -9.12 -16.53 -6.82
N LYS A 89 -9.26 -16.14 -5.56
CA LYS A 89 -10.25 -16.67 -4.60
C LYS A 89 -10.56 -15.56 -3.61
N PRO A 90 -11.78 -14.99 -3.58
CA PRO A 90 -12.11 -13.95 -2.63
C PRO A 90 -11.90 -14.45 -1.19
N ILE A 91 -11.02 -13.81 -0.44
CA ILE A 91 -10.78 -14.10 0.97
C ILE A 91 -11.35 -12.92 1.78
N PRO A 92 -12.14 -13.18 2.84
CA PRO A 92 -12.55 -12.13 3.76
C PRO A 92 -11.34 -11.46 4.42
N ILE A 93 -11.44 -10.16 4.66
CA ILE A 93 -10.44 -9.40 5.42
C ILE A 93 -10.62 -9.71 6.90
N THR A 94 -9.54 -10.15 7.56
CA THR A 94 -9.50 -10.47 8.98
C THR A 94 -9.10 -9.28 9.85
N ALA A 95 -9.19 -9.43 11.17
CA ALA A 95 -8.67 -8.43 12.12
C ALA A 95 -7.14 -8.21 11.96
N GLY A 96 -6.38 -9.29 11.77
CA GLY A 96 -4.93 -9.21 11.54
C GLY A 96 -4.56 -8.47 10.25
N ASP A 97 -5.37 -8.60 9.20
CA ASP A 97 -5.19 -7.84 7.96
C ASP A 97 -5.42 -6.34 8.19
N LEU A 98 -6.43 -5.97 8.98
CA LEU A 98 -6.68 -4.58 9.34
C LEU A 98 -5.54 -3.98 10.17
N ASP A 99 -4.93 -4.76 11.06
CA ASP A 99 -3.76 -4.32 11.82
C ASP A 99 -2.55 -4.12 10.91
N CYS A 100 -2.30 -5.04 9.96
CA CYS A 100 -1.29 -4.85 8.91
C CYS A 100 -1.53 -3.57 8.09
N TRP A 101 -2.78 -3.27 7.76
CA TRP A 101 -3.14 -2.04 7.04
C TRP A 101 -2.88 -0.79 7.90
N ARG A 102 -3.29 -0.80 9.18
CA ARG A 102 -3.04 0.30 10.11
C ARG A 102 -1.54 0.56 10.28
N ASP A 103 -0.74 -0.49 10.40
CA ASP A 103 0.71 -0.38 10.50
C ASP A 103 1.32 0.24 9.25
N ALA A 104 0.84 -0.14 8.06
CA ALA A 104 1.25 0.49 6.81
C ALA A 104 0.88 1.99 6.77
N CYS A 105 -0.36 2.34 7.14
CA CYS A 105 -0.81 3.72 7.23
C CYS A 105 0.02 4.54 8.24
N ALA A 106 0.33 4.00 9.40
CA ALA A 106 1.17 4.64 10.40
C ALA A 106 2.57 4.94 9.84
N ARG A 107 3.17 4.00 9.08
CA ARG A 107 4.45 4.22 8.38
C ARG A 107 4.38 5.35 7.34
N TRP A 108 3.19 5.67 6.85
CA TRP A 108 2.94 6.77 5.90
C TRP A 108 2.51 8.08 6.60
N ASN A 109 2.58 8.12 7.93
CA ASN A 109 2.14 9.22 8.80
C ASN A 109 0.64 9.52 8.70
N LEU A 110 -0.17 8.48 8.57
CA LEU A 110 -1.63 8.58 8.60
C LEU A 110 -2.15 8.16 9.98
N THR A 111 -3.18 8.86 10.47
CA THR A 111 -3.84 8.50 11.73
C THR A 111 -4.70 7.24 11.58
N PRO A 112 -5.06 6.56 12.68
CA PRO A 112 -5.98 5.43 12.63
C PRO A 112 -7.32 5.76 11.96
N ASP A 113 -7.87 6.94 12.22
CA ASP A 113 -9.13 7.39 11.60
C ASP A 113 -8.98 7.60 10.09
N GLN A 114 -7.86 8.15 9.64
CA GLN A 114 -7.54 8.27 8.22
C GLN A 114 -7.39 6.89 7.57
N ALA A 115 -6.72 5.95 8.23
CA ALA A 115 -6.55 4.59 7.73
C ALA A 115 -7.92 3.91 7.50
N ILE A 116 -8.87 4.08 8.43
CA ILE A 116 -10.23 3.56 8.31
C ILE A 116 -11.00 4.29 7.19
N GLY A 117 -10.94 5.62 7.15
CA GLY A 117 -11.62 6.42 6.13
C GLY A 117 -11.17 6.06 4.71
N LEU A 118 -9.89 5.73 4.53
CA LEU A 118 -9.35 5.26 3.25
C LEU A 118 -9.94 3.91 2.81
N LEU A 119 -10.18 2.98 3.74
CA LEU A 119 -10.83 1.71 3.42
C LEU A 119 -12.28 1.91 2.99
N PHE A 120 -13.03 2.81 3.64
CA PHE A 120 -14.39 3.16 3.22
C PHE A 120 -14.42 3.79 1.82
N ALA A 121 -13.52 4.76 1.57
CA ALA A 121 -13.40 5.38 0.24
C ALA A 121 -13.03 4.35 -0.84
N ALA A 122 -12.10 3.45 -0.53
CA ALA A 122 -11.68 2.40 -1.45
C ALA A 122 -12.78 1.37 -1.72
N ALA A 123 -13.51 0.93 -0.70
CA ALA A 123 -14.66 0.04 -0.86
C ALA A 123 -15.75 0.68 -1.72
N ALA A 124 -16.04 1.97 -1.51
CA ALA A 124 -16.99 2.72 -2.35
C ALA A 124 -16.56 2.79 -3.82
N LEU A 125 -15.26 2.94 -4.10
CA LEU A 125 -14.72 2.93 -5.47
C LEU A 125 -14.78 1.54 -6.12
N LEU A 126 -14.70 0.47 -5.33
CA LEU A 126 -14.78 -0.91 -5.82
C LEU A 126 -16.22 -1.38 -6.01
N GLY A 127 -17.18 -0.82 -5.27
CA GLY A 127 -18.59 -1.17 -5.31
C GLY A 127 -18.81 -2.64 -4.92
N ASP A 128 -19.61 -3.35 -5.71
CA ASP A 128 -19.93 -4.78 -5.49
C ASP A 128 -18.71 -5.71 -5.54
N ARG A 129 -17.57 -5.21 -6.05
CA ARG A 129 -16.30 -5.95 -6.07
C ARG A 129 -15.55 -5.86 -4.75
N ALA A 130 -15.93 -4.97 -3.83
CA ALA A 130 -15.23 -4.81 -2.56
C ALA A 130 -15.22 -6.14 -1.77
N PRO A 131 -14.07 -6.52 -1.17
CA PRO A 131 -14.00 -7.72 -0.35
C PRO A 131 -14.87 -7.58 0.90
N LYS A 132 -15.31 -8.71 1.43
CA LYS A 132 -16.04 -8.76 2.70
C LYS A 132 -15.07 -8.66 3.87
N PHE A 133 -15.56 -8.17 5.00
CA PHE A 133 -14.82 -8.16 6.26
C PHE A 133 -15.39 -9.26 7.15
N ASP A 134 -14.53 -10.11 7.70
CA ASP A 134 -14.87 -11.11 8.71
C ASP A 134 -14.08 -10.80 9.98
N LEU A 135 -14.72 -10.01 10.84
CA LEU A 135 -14.12 -9.47 12.07
C LEU A 135 -14.57 -10.25 13.30
N ALA A 136 -15.04 -11.48 13.12
CA ALA A 136 -15.36 -12.33 14.25
C ALA A 136 -14.13 -12.40 15.18
N PRO A 137 -14.32 -12.25 16.51
CA PRO A 137 -13.23 -12.44 17.44
C PRO A 137 -12.74 -13.87 17.29
N GLU A 138 -11.46 -14.06 16.95
CA GLU A 138 -10.84 -15.38 17.03
C GLU A 138 -11.11 -15.93 18.44
N GLY A 139 -11.63 -17.15 18.50
CA GLY A 139 -12.34 -17.71 19.66
C GLY A 139 -11.70 -17.38 21.01
N ARG A 140 -12.53 -16.91 21.94
CA ARG A 140 -12.27 -17.04 23.38
C ARG A 140 -12.52 -18.46 23.83
#